data_AF-X0ZG72-F1
#
_entry.id   AF-X0ZG72-F1
#
_cell.length_a   1.000
_cell.length_b   1.000
_cell.length_c   1.000
_cell.angle_alpha   90.00
_cell.angle_beta   90.00
_cell.angle_gamma   90.00
#
_symmetry.space_group_name_H-M   'P 1'
#
loop_
_entity.id
_entity.type
_entity.pdbx_description
1 polymer ?
#
loop_
_entity_poly.entity_id
_entity_poly.type
_entity_poly.pdbx_seq_one_letter_code
_entity_poly.pdbx_strand_id
1 'polypeptide(L)'
;MNLKLKSNLSRVFQELSEISDILKEDLLNISDKTSKKSKKLNKWLDMLNSFLLKHENIQLNLKTSLEKKFSIKFKNSDLITLALFRPSTKNIFTELNIYFREEHPNFLNIEHLGYMSNLGDIAEGLALLGDRALDLAVTHTLWEKGITDKGIITKEKEKVVENPNLAKYCDDLDLYHNRIHMEKNVNN
;
A
#
# COMPACT_ATOMS: atom_id res chain seq x y z
N MET A 1 8.66 -7.13 19.79
CA MET A 1 7.94 -6.77 18.56
C MET A 1 6.46 -6.93 18.84
N ASN A 2 5.73 -5.83 19.02
CA ASN A 2 4.43 -5.82 19.71
C ASN A 2 3.32 -6.35 18.79
N LEU A 3 2.72 -7.49 19.17
CA LEU A 3 1.59 -8.18 18.54
C LEU A 3 0.25 -7.39 18.57
N LYS A 4 0.30 -6.06 18.74
CA LYS A 4 -0.84 -5.14 18.62
C LYS A 4 -1.02 -4.56 17.21
N LEU A 5 -0.24 -5.04 16.23
CA LEU A 5 -0.53 -4.96 14.80
C LEU A 5 -1.71 -5.89 14.40
N LYS A 6 -2.75 -5.98 15.25
CA LYS A 6 -4.08 -6.33 14.75
C LYS A 6 -4.47 -5.15 13.86
N SER A 7 -4.12 -5.29 12.58
CA SER A 7 -4.53 -4.44 11.49
C SER A 7 -6.00 -4.12 11.67
N ASN A 8 -6.28 -2.91 12.10
CA ASN A 8 -7.52 -2.30 11.70
C ASN A 8 -7.12 -1.33 10.60
N LEU A 9 -6.75 -1.86 9.43
CA LEU A 9 -6.48 -1.01 8.28
C LEU A 9 -7.79 -0.26 7.93
N SER A 10 -8.95 -0.83 8.25
CA SER A 10 -10.22 -0.11 8.25
C SER A 10 -10.18 1.14 9.15
N ARG A 11 -9.56 1.08 10.33
CA ARG A 11 -9.31 2.27 11.18
C ARG A 11 -8.34 3.25 10.51
N VAL A 12 -7.29 2.78 9.85
CA VAL A 12 -6.37 3.65 9.08
C VAL A 12 -7.16 4.42 8.02
N PHE A 13 -7.99 3.75 7.22
CA PHE A 13 -8.78 4.40 6.17
C PHE A 13 -9.92 5.26 6.72
N GLN A 14 -10.49 4.92 7.88
CA GLN A 14 -11.39 5.81 8.60
C GLN A 14 -10.68 7.11 9.00
N GLU A 15 -9.49 7.00 9.61
CA GLU A 15 -8.70 8.16 10.02
C GLU A 15 -8.24 9.00 8.81
N LEU A 16 -7.92 8.37 7.67
CA LEU A 16 -7.65 9.11 6.42
C LEU A 16 -8.86 9.89 5.92
N SER A 17 -10.08 9.37 6.11
CA SER A 17 -11.31 10.12 5.82
C SER A 17 -11.45 11.32 6.75
N GLU A 18 -11.25 11.14 8.05
CA GLU A 18 -11.34 12.22 9.05
C GLU A 18 -10.30 13.33 8.77
N ILE A 19 -9.06 12.95 8.47
CA ILE A 19 -8.00 13.87 8.02
C ILE A 19 -8.46 14.64 6.78
N SER A 20 -9.03 13.94 5.79
CA SER A 20 -9.50 14.58 4.56
C SER A 20 -10.60 15.60 4.82
N ASP A 21 -11.50 15.33 5.76
CA ASP A 21 -12.57 16.28 6.10
C ASP A 21 -12.03 17.53 6.79
N ILE A 22 -11.07 17.38 7.72
CA ILE A 22 -10.40 18.53 8.35
C ILE A 22 -9.64 19.37 7.30
N LEU A 23 -8.93 18.72 6.37
CA LEU A 23 -8.23 19.44 5.30
C LEU A 23 -9.19 20.20 4.37
N LYS A 24 -10.41 19.68 4.12
CA LYS A 24 -11.44 20.40 3.36
C LYS A 24 -11.92 21.64 4.13
N GLU A 25 -12.16 21.51 5.43
CA GLU A 25 -12.55 22.65 6.28
C GLU A 25 -11.47 23.73 6.30
N ASP A 26 -10.21 23.36 6.51
CA ASP A 26 -9.08 24.27 6.44
C ASP A 26 -8.99 24.98 5.10
N LEU A 27 -9.17 24.22 4.00
CA LEU A 27 -9.13 24.77 2.66
C LEU A 27 -10.27 25.77 2.43
N LEU A 28 -11.48 25.51 2.95
CA LEU A 28 -12.61 26.45 2.87
C LEU A 28 -12.30 27.76 3.59
N ASN A 29 -11.64 27.70 4.75
CA ASN A 29 -11.29 28.85 5.58
C ASN A 29 -10.13 29.71 5.04
N ILE A 30 -9.38 29.22 4.04
CA ILE A 30 -8.33 30.02 3.38
C ILE A 30 -8.95 31.06 2.44
N SER A 31 -8.66 32.35 2.69
CA SER A 31 -9.13 33.47 1.87
C SER A 31 -8.48 33.54 0.48
N ASP A 32 -7.16 33.36 0.40
CA ASP A 32 -6.43 33.30 -0.87
C ASP A 32 -6.28 31.86 -1.38
N LYS A 33 -7.18 31.46 -2.29
CA LYS A 33 -7.15 30.13 -2.93
C LYS A 33 -5.92 29.89 -3.81
N THR A 34 -5.19 30.94 -4.21
CA THR A 34 -3.96 30.82 -5.01
C THR A 34 -2.70 30.68 -4.17
N SER A 35 -2.82 30.84 -2.85
CA SER A 35 -1.72 30.75 -1.89
C SER A 35 -1.01 29.39 -1.92
N LYS A 36 0.26 29.40 -1.49
CA LYS A 36 1.05 28.16 -1.34
C LYS A 36 0.38 27.17 -0.37
N LYS A 37 -0.23 27.64 0.72
CA LYS A 37 -0.97 26.81 1.68
C LYS A 37 -2.16 26.12 1.00
N SER A 38 -3.01 26.88 0.30
CA SER A 38 -4.15 26.34 -0.46
C SER A 38 -3.73 25.26 -1.46
N LYS A 39 -2.67 25.51 -2.26
CA LYS A 39 -2.15 24.52 -3.23
C LYS A 39 -1.65 23.24 -2.54
N LYS A 40 -1.00 23.37 -1.37
CA LYS A 40 -0.50 22.24 -0.59
C LYS A 40 -1.64 21.39 -0.02
N LEU A 41 -2.65 22.04 0.56
CA LEU A 41 -3.83 21.34 1.11
C LEU A 41 -4.60 20.60 0.02
N ASN A 42 -4.85 21.23 -1.14
CA ASN A 42 -5.46 20.57 -2.28
C ASN A 42 -4.68 19.35 -2.73
N LYS A 43 -3.35 19.48 -2.87
CA LYS A 43 -2.50 18.35 -3.24
C LYS A 43 -2.65 17.20 -2.24
N TRP A 44 -2.60 17.46 -0.94
CA TRP A 44 -2.79 16.39 0.04
C TRP A 44 -4.18 15.77 -0.04
N LEU A 45 -5.23 16.57 -0.21
CA LEU A 45 -6.60 16.09 -0.40
C LEU A 45 -6.74 15.15 -1.61
N ASP A 46 -6.22 15.57 -2.77
CA ASP A 46 -6.26 14.75 -4.00
C ASP A 46 -5.59 13.39 -3.77
N MET A 47 -4.47 13.39 -3.03
CA MET A 47 -3.73 12.17 -2.72
C MET A 47 -4.45 11.27 -1.74
N LEU A 48 -5.02 11.83 -0.66
CA LEU A 48 -5.81 11.06 0.31
C LEU A 48 -7.06 10.46 -0.34
N ASN A 49 -7.74 11.23 -1.19
CA ASN A 49 -8.88 10.75 -1.98
C ASN A 49 -8.45 9.61 -2.91
N SER A 50 -7.31 9.73 -3.60
CA SER A 50 -6.76 8.64 -4.42
C SER A 50 -6.49 7.38 -3.59
N PHE A 51 -5.93 7.51 -2.38
CA PHE A 51 -5.69 6.37 -1.50
C PHE A 51 -6.97 5.68 -1.05
N LEU A 52 -7.99 6.46 -0.68
CA LEU A 52 -9.33 5.95 -0.30
C LEU A 52 -9.97 5.19 -1.47
N LEU A 53 -9.98 5.79 -2.67
CA LEU A 53 -10.51 5.15 -3.88
C LEU A 53 -9.77 3.86 -4.25
N LYS A 54 -8.43 3.85 -4.16
CA LYS A 54 -7.64 2.64 -4.38
C LYS A 54 -7.97 1.57 -3.35
N HIS A 55 -8.11 1.91 -2.08
CA HIS A 55 -8.49 0.96 -1.04
C HIS A 55 -9.85 0.32 -1.33
N GLU A 56 -10.87 1.11 -1.65
CA GLU A 56 -12.19 0.60 -2.01
C GLU A 56 -12.11 -0.32 -3.23
N ASN A 57 -11.42 0.09 -4.29
CA ASN A 57 -11.24 -0.73 -5.49
C ASN A 57 -10.51 -2.05 -5.18
N ILE A 58 -9.48 -2.01 -4.32
CA ILE A 58 -8.76 -3.21 -3.90
C ILE A 58 -9.70 -4.16 -3.15
N GLN A 59 -10.49 -3.65 -2.21
CA GLN A 59 -11.34 -4.48 -1.36
C GLN A 59 -12.56 -5.07 -2.10
N LEU A 60 -13.13 -4.32 -3.05
CA LEU A 60 -14.30 -4.73 -3.82
C LEU A 60 -13.94 -5.57 -5.05
N ASN A 61 -12.97 -5.11 -5.84
CA ASN A 61 -12.69 -5.66 -7.17
C ASN A 61 -11.47 -6.57 -7.15
N LEU A 62 -10.30 -6.05 -6.74
CA LEU A 62 -9.06 -6.83 -6.81
C LEU A 62 -9.11 -8.06 -5.91
N LYS A 63 -9.51 -7.90 -4.64
CA LYS A 63 -9.67 -9.01 -3.70
C LYS A 63 -10.54 -10.12 -4.28
N THR A 64 -11.73 -9.75 -4.77
CA THR A 64 -12.69 -10.71 -5.34
C THR A 64 -12.09 -11.45 -6.53
N SER A 65 -11.36 -10.74 -7.40
CA SER A 65 -10.65 -11.33 -8.54
C SER A 65 -9.57 -12.33 -8.09
N LEU A 66 -8.74 -11.94 -7.11
CA LEU A 66 -7.68 -12.81 -6.56
C LEU A 66 -8.26 -14.05 -5.87
N GLU A 67 -9.29 -13.89 -5.04
CA GLU A 67 -9.97 -15.00 -4.37
C GLU A 67 -10.54 -16.01 -5.37
N LYS A 68 -11.15 -15.51 -6.46
CA LYS A 68 -11.66 -16.36 -7.53
C LYS A 68 -10.55 -17.06 -8.30
N LYS A 69 -9.49 -16.34 -8.68
CA LYS A 69 -8.38 -16.88 -9.49
C LYS A 69 -7.61 -17.96 -8.75
N PHE A 70 -7.39 -17.78 -7.44
CA PHE A 70 -6.66 -18.75 -6.62
C PHE A 70 -7.55 -19.73 -5.88
N SER A 71 -8.88 -19.59 -5.98
CA SER A 71 -9.86 -20.41 -5.23
C SER A 71 -9.60 -20.39 -3.72
N ILE A 72 -9.25 -19.23 -3.17
CA ILE A 72 -8.99 -19.01 -1.75
C ILE A 72 -9.88 -17.91 -1.18
N LYS A 73 -9.99 -17.85 0.15
CA LYS A 73 -10.54 -16.71 0.88
C LYS A 73 -9.47 -16.08 1.75
N PHE A 74 -9.29 -14.77 1.64
CA PHE A 74 -8.33 -14.06 2.49
C PHE A 74 -8.91 -13.89 3.89
N LYS A 75 -8.27 -14.50 4.90
CA LYS A 75 -8.66 -14.32 6.31
C LYS A 75 -8.48 -12.88 6.80
N ASN A 76 -7.45 -12.20 6.28
CA ASN A 76 -7.18 -10.80 6.57
C ASN A 76 -7.06 -10.04 5.24
N SER A 77 -8.19 -9.52 4.76
CA SER A 77 -8.28 -8.81 3.49
C SER A 77 -7.53 -7.48 3.48
N ASP A 78 -7.29 -6.90 4.65
CA ASP A 78 -6.54 -5.65 4.80
C ASP A 78 -5.09 -5.80 4.33
N LEU A 79 -4.51 -7.01 4.49
CA LEU A 79 -3.14 -7.27 4.04
C LEU A 79 -2.96 -7.08 2.53
N ILE A 80 -4.03 -7.22 1.74
CA ILE A 80 -3.97 -7.01 0.28
C ILE A 80 -3.73 -5.53 -0.01
N THR A 81 -4.48 -4.64 0.64
CA THR A 81 -4.27 -3.20 0.48
C THR A 81 -2.91 -2.79 1.03
N LEU A 82 -2.51 -3.33 2.18
CA LEU A 82 -1.22 -3.05 2.79
C LEU A 82 -0.05 -3.43 1.86
N ALA A 83 -0.11 -4.60 1.24
CA ALA A 83 0.92 -5.07 0.31
C ALA A 83 1.07 -4.20 -0.95
N LEU A 84 0.07 -3.37 -1.25
CA LEU A 84 0.06 -2.49 -2.43
C LEU A 84 0.56 -1.07 -2.14
N PHE A 85 0.86 -0.73 -0.88
CA PHE A 85 1.52 0.53 -0.56
C PHE A 85 2.94 0.59 -1.11
N ARG A 86 3.31 1.75 -1.66
CA ARG A 86 4.68 2.04 -2.10
C ARG A 86 5.40 2.90 -1.07
N PRO A 87 6.75 2.77 -0.96
CA PRO A 87 7.56 3.60 -0.06
C PRO A 87 7.39 5.10 -0.27
N SER A 88 7.03 5.52 -1.48
CA SER A 88 6.80 6.93 -1.81
C SER A 88 5.70 7.60 -0.97
N THR A 89 4.78 6.84 -0.38
CA THR A 89 3.69 7.37 0.46
C THR A 89 4.18 7.97 1.79
N LYS A 90 5.37 7.57 2.27
CA LYS A 90 5.96 7.98 3.55
C LYS A 90 6.07 9.50 3.71
N ASN A 91 6.47 10.19 2.65
CA ASN A 91 6.71 11.63 2.69
C ASN A 91 5.43 12.41 3.01
N ILE A 92 4.30 12.00 2.43
CA ILE A 92 3.01 12.69 2.66
C ILE A 92 2.53 12.50 4.08
N PHE A 93 2.58 11.28 4.60
CA PHE A 93 2.17 11.05 5.98
C PHE A 93 3.09 11.77 6.97
N THR A 94 4.38 11.89 6.65
CA THR A 94 5.33 12.70 7.44
C THR A 94 4.95 14.18 7.40
N GLU A 95 4.65 14.72 6.22
CA GLU A 95 4.22 16.10 6.04
C GLU A 95 2.89 16.41 6.74
N LEU A 96 1.91 15.51 6.63
CA LEU A 96 0.62 15.61 7.30
C LEU A 96 0.78 15.56 8.83
N ASN A 97 1.64 14.67 9.34
CA ASN A 97 1.94 14.61 10.77
C ASN A 97 2.49 15.94 11.30
N ILE A 98 3.37 16.60 10.56
CA ILE A 98 3.89 17.93 10.93
C ILE A 98 2.75 18.96 10.93
N TYR A 99 1.97 19.03 9.85
CA TYR A 99 0.86 19.97 9.72
C TYR A 99 -0.16 19.83 10.85
N PHE A 100 -0.62 18.61 11.13
CA PHE A 100 -1.62 18.37 12.17
C PHE A 100 -1.09 18.66 13.58
N ARG A 101 0.20 18.45 13.83
CA ARG A 101 0.82 18.86 15.11
C ARG A 101 0.79 20.38 15.31
N GLU A 102 0.99 21.14 14.24
CA GLU A 102 1.08 22.60 14.28
C GLU A 102 -0.29 23.27 14.29
N GLU A 103 -1.20 22.83 13.41
CA GLU A 103 -2.46 23.52 13.13
C GLU A 103 -3.66 22.89 13.85
N HIS A 104 -3.55 21.59 14.20
CA HIS A 104 -4.63 20.82 14.84
C HIS A 104 -4.14 20.02 16.06
N PRO A 105 -3.50 20.66 17.06
CA PRO A 105 -2.84 19.96 18.17
C PRO A 105 -3.80 19.11 19.03
N ASN A 106 -5.10 19.41 18.99
CA ASN A 106 -6.13 18.66 19.71
C ASN A 106 -6.64 17.42 18.95
N PHE A 107 -6.18 17.17 17.72
CA PHE A 107 -6.52 15.97 16.97
C PHE A 107 -5.85 14.76 17.64
N LEU A 108 -6.66 14.01 18.39
CA LEU A 108 -6.28 13.13 19.51
C LEU A 108 -5.48 11.86 19.16
N ASN A 109 -4.88 11.76 17.96
CA ASN A 109 -4.23 10.52 17.52
C ASN A 109 -2.99 10.69 16.62
N ILE A 110 -2.09 11.60 17.01
CA ILE A 110 -0.84 11.91 16.29
C ILE A 110 0.06 10.67 16.11
N GLU A 111 0.02 9.71 17.04
CA GLU A 111 0.80 8.47 16.94
C GLU A 111 0.40 7.62 15.71
N HIS A 112 -0.86 7.72 15.27
CA HIS A 112 -1.35 6.96 14.12
C HIS A 112 -0.89 7.51 12.79
N LEU A 113 -0.73 8.83 12.64
CA LEU A 113 -0.06 9.41 11.46
C LEU A 113 1.40 8.92 11.36
N GLY A 114 2.07 8.75 12.51
CA GLY A 114 3.37 8.09 12.62
C GLY A 114 3.34 6.66 12.06
N TYR A 115 2.34 5.87 12.44
CA TYR A 115 2.12 4.54 11.89
C TYR A 115 1.86 4.55 10.37
N MET A 116 1.02 5.46 9.88
CA MET A 116 0.71 5.58 8.44
C MET A 116 1.97 5.84 7.61
N SER A 117 2.93 6.61 8.15
CA SER A 117 4.21 6.87 7.48
C SER A 117 5.05 5.61 7.24
N ASN A 118 4.80 4.54 8.00
CA ASN A 118 5.49 3.25 7.89
C ASN A 118 4.76 2.24 6.99
N LEU A 119 3.60 2.55 6.41
CA LEU A 119 2.83 1.58 5.61
C LEU A 119 3.62 1.05 4.41
N GLY A 120 4.41 1.90 3.76
CA GLY A 120 5.33 1.49 2.69
C GLY A 120 6.42 0.54 3.18
N ASP A 121 7.03 0.82 4.33
CA ASP A 121 8.07 -0.02 4.93
C ASP A 121 7.48 -1.39 5.37
N ILE A 122 6.24 -1.40 5.87
CA ILE A 122 5.53 -2.64 6.19
C ILE A 122 5.24 -3.45 4.91
N ALA A 123 4.85 -2.79 3.81
CA ALA A 123 4.64 -3.44 2.52
C ALA A 123 5.94 -4.07 1.99
N GLU A 124 7.10 -3.42 2.16
CA GLU A 124 8.40 -4.01 1.85
C GLU A 124 8.72 -5.22 2.72
N GLY A 125 8.36 -5.17 4.01
CA GLY A 125 8.45 -6.34 4.90
C GLY A 125 7.59 -7.51 4.42
N LEU A 126 6.38 -7.24 3.92
CA LEU A 126 5.52 -8.27 3.30
C LEU A 126 6.13 -8.81 1.99
N ALA A 127 6.73 -7.94 1.18
CA ALA A 127 7.43 -8.36 -0.04
C ALA A 127 8.59 -9.30 0.27
N LEU A 128 9.41 -8.99 1.28
CA LEU A 128 10.51 -9.86 1.71
C LEU A 128 10.00 -11.24 2.19
N LEU A 129 8.90 -11.27 2.93
CA LEU A 129 8.26 -12.53 3.33
C LEU A 129 7.74 -13.30 2.10
N GLY A 130 7.15 -12.59 1.15
CA GLY A 130 6.68 -13.13 -0.13
C GLY A 130 7.79 -13.76 -0.95
N ASP A 131 8.95 -13.10 -1.07
CA ASP A 131 10.11 -13.61 -1.80
C ASP A 131 10.57 -14.95 -1.23
N ARG A 132 10.65 -15.06 0.11
CA ARG A 132 11.03 -16.31 0.78
C ARG A 132 9.99 -17.41 0.61
N ALA A 133 8.70 -17.06 0.67
CA ALA A 133 7.62 -18.02 0.45
C ALA A 133 7.62 -18.55 -0.99
N LEU A 134 7.83 -17.67 -1.97
CA LEU A 134 7.94 -18.03 -3.38
C LEU A 134 9.16 -18.93 -3.64
N ASP A 135 10.32 -18.56 -3.12
CA ASP A 135 11.55 -19.37 -3.21
C ASP A 135 11.31 -20.80 -2.71
N LEU A 136 10.67 -20.95 -1.55
CA LEU A 136 10.36 -22.24 -0.97
C LEU A 136 9.36 -23.03 -1.84
N ALA A 137 8.27 -22.39 -2.26
CA ALA A 137 7.22 -23.04 -3.06
C ALA A 137 7.75 -23.55 -4.40
N VAL A 138 8.55 -22.75 -5.10
CA VAL A 138 9.16 -23.15 -6.38
C VAL A 138 10.14 -24.30 -6.16
N THR A 139 11.00 -24.20 -5.15
CA THR A 139 11.96 -25.26 -4.82
C THR A 139 11.26 -26.57 -4.49
N HIS A 140 10.21 -26.53 -3.66
CA HIS A 140 9.41 -27.69 -3.29
C HIS A 140 8.75 -28.32 -4.53
N THR A 141 8.18 -27.51 -5.41
CA THR A 141 7.54 -27.99 -6.65
C THR A 141 8.53 -28.69 -7.58
N LEU A 142 9.77 -28.17 -7.69
CA LEU A 142 10.82 -28.81 -8.49
C LEU A 142 11.26 -30.14 -7.86
N TRP A 143 11.36 -30.18 -6.53
CA TRP A 143 11.70 -31.39 -5.79
C TRP A 143 10.64 -32.49 -5.98
N GLU A 144 9.36 -32.15 -5.89
CA GLU A 144 8.25 -33.10 -6.15
C GLU A 144 8.24 -33.65 -7.58
N LYS A 145 8.79 -32.90 -8.54
CA LYS A 145 9.01 -33.35 -9.92
C LYS A 145 10.25 -34.24 -10.09
N GLY A 146 10.92 -34.61 -9.00
CA GLY A 146 12.11 -35.45 -9.01
C GLY A 146 13.41 -34.71 -9.36
N ILE A 147 13.39 -33.38 -9.46
CA ILE A 147 14.60 -32.58 -9.69
C ILE A 147 15.32 -32.44 -8.35
N THR A 148 16.42 -33.18 -8.20
CA THR A 148 17.22 -33.23 -6.97
C THR A 148 18.60 -32.59 -7.11
N ASP A 149 19.08 -32.39 -8.36
CA ASP A 149 20.34 -31.71 -8.61
C ASP A 149 20.24 -30.21 -8.30
N LYS A 150 21.11 -29.73 -7.41
CA LYS A 150 21.13 -28.33 -6.95
C LYS A 150 21.33 -27.34 -8.10
N GLY A 151 22.18 -27.66 -9.07
CA GLY A 151 22.47 -26.79 -10.21
C GLY A 151 21.25 -26.63 -11.12
N ILE A 152 20.53 -27.73 -11.36
CA ILE A 152 19.27 -27.72 -12.12
C ILE A 152 18.18 -26.97 -11.36
N ILE A 153 18.00 -27.22 -10.04
CA ILE A 153 17.03 -26.50 -9.21
C ILE A 153 17.27 -24.98 -9.29
N THR A 154 18.53 -24.55 -9.18
CA THR A 154 18.88 -23.13 -9.21
C THR A 154 18.45 -22.49 -10.53
N LYS A 155 18.81 -23.11 -11.68
CA LYS A 155 18.47 -22.61 -13.01
C LYS A 155 16.97 -22.60 -13.29
N GLU A 156 16.25 -23.66 -12.90
CA GLU A 156 14.79 -23.72 -13.11
C GLU A 156 14.05 -22.73 -12.20
N LYS A 157 14.55 -22.50 -10.99
CA LYS A 157 13.97 -21.51 -10.08
C LYS A 157 14.08 -20.10 -10.68
N GLU A 158 15.24 -19.71 -11.19
CA GLU A 158 15.48 -18.40 -11.81
C GLU A 158 14.44 -18.09 -12.91
N LYS A 159 14.10 -19.06 -13.75
CA LYS A 159 13.06 -18.90 -14.79
C LYS A 159 11.69 -18.48 -14.25
N VAL A 160 11.39 -18.77 -12.98
CA VAL A 160 10.11 -18.42 -12.34
C VAL A 160 10.23 -17.15 -11.52
N VAL A 161 11.28 -17.05 -10.69
CA VAL A 161 11.41 -15.99 -9.67
C VAL A 161 12.09 -14.72 -10.19
N GLU A 162 12.62 -14.72 -11.41
CA GLU A 162 13.17 -13.52 -12.02
C GLU A 162 12.13 -12.41 -12.18
N ASN A 163 12.52 -11.19 -11.82
CA ASN A 163 11.65 -10.01 -11.80
C ASN A 163 10.83 -9.80 -13.10
N PRO A 164 11.39 -9.94 -14.32
CA PRO A 164 10.61 -9.79 -15.55
C PRO A 164 9.46 -10.81 -15.68
N ASN A 165 9.63 -12.01 -15.12
CA ASN A 165 8.59 -13.04 -15.15
C ASN A 165 7.53 -12.77 -14.08
N LEU A 166 7.95 -12.38 -12.86
CA LEU A 166 7.04 -11.94 -11.81
C LEU A 166 6.23 -10.71 -12.19
N ALA A 167 6.81 -9.77 -12.95
CA ALA A 167 6.11 -8.60 -13.46
C ALA A 167 4.92 -8.99 -14.36
N LYS A 168 5.09 -9.96 -15.27
CA LYS A 168 4.00 -10.46 -16.13
C LYS A 168 2.86 -11.04 -15.30
N TYR A 169 3.17 -11.85 -14.28
CA TYR A 169 2.14 -12.38 -13.39
C TYR A 169 1.42 -11.27 -12.61
N CYS A 170 2.13 -10.21 -12.22
CA CYS A 170 1.53 -9.06 -11.56
C CYS A 170 0.62 -8.27 -12.50
N ASP A 171 0.98 -8.14 -13.78
CA ASP A 171 0.14 -7.50 -14.82
C ASP A 171 -1.14 -8.31 -15.08
N ASP A 172 -1.03 -9.63 -15.21
CA ASP A 172 -2.16 -10.56 -15.36
C ASP A 172 -3.13 -10.57 -14.15
N LEU A 173 -2.68 -10.03 -13.03
CA LEU A 173 -3.43 -9.89 -11.79
C LEU A 173 -3.88 -8.45 -11.54
N ASP A 174 -3.60 -7.53 -12.46
CA ASP A 174 -3.88 -6.10 -12.37
C ASP A 174 -3.28 -5.43 -11.11
N LEU A 175 -2.18 -5.95 -10.58
CA LEU A 175 -1.61 -5.46 -9.32
C LEU A 175 -0.98 -4.07 -9.49
N TYR A 176 -0.41 -3.77 -10.66
CA TYR A 176 0.28 -2.50 -10.89
C TYR A 176 -0.67 -1.31 -10.86
N HIS A 177 -1.82 -1.39 -11.52
CA HIS A 177 -2.83 -0.32 -11.53
C HIS A 177 -3.44 -0.08 -10.14
N ASN A 178 -3.35 -1.06 -9.24
CA ASN A 178 -3.90 -0.99 -7.89
C ASN A 178 -2.87 -0.57 -6.83
N ARG A 179 -1.63 -0.23 -7.21
CA ARG A 179 -0.63 0.27 -6.26
C ARG A 179 -1.05 1.60 -5.67
N ILE A 180 -0.81 1.75 -4.37
CA ILE A 180 -1.02 3.00 -3.64
C ILE A 180 0.32 3.73 -3.60
N HIS A 181 0.43 4.80 -4.38
CA HIS A 181 1.66 5.57 -4.51
C HIS A 181 1.36 7.05 -4.71
N MET A 182 2.40 7.87 -4.57
CA MET A 182 2.29 9.26 -5.01
C MET A 182 2.10 9.31 -6.52
N GLU A 183 0.97 9.83 -7.00
CA GLU A 183 0.89 10.29 -8.37
C GLU A 183 1.84 11.49 -8.52
N LYS A 184 2.72 11.44 -9.52
CA LYS A 184 3.37 12.67 -9.96
C LYS A 184 2.28 13.45 -10.66
N ASN A 185 1.95 14.64 -10.17
CA ASN A 185 1.17 15.59 -10.97
C ASN A 185 1.86 15.70 -12.32
N VAL A 186 1.26 15.10 -13.35
CA VAL A 186 1.56 15.46 -14.73
C VAL A 186 0.90 16.81 -14.88
N ASN A 187 1.64 17.86 -14.49
CA ASN A 187 1.29 19.21 -14.91
C ASN A 187 1.43 19.19 -16.44
N ASN A 188 0.30 19.21 -17.14
CA ASN A 188 0.24 19.74 -18.50
C ASN A 188 0.62 21.22 -18.48
#